data_AF-F7DEF2-F1
#
_entry.id   AF-F7DEF2-F1
#
_cell.length_a   1.000
_cell.length_b   1.000
_cell.length_c   1.000
_cell.angle_alpha   90.00
_cell.angle_beta   90.00
_cell.angle_gamma   90.00
#
_symmetry.space_group_name_H-M   'P 1'
#
loop_
_entity.id
_entity.type
_entity.pdbx_description
1 polymer ?
#
loop_
_entity_poly.entity_id
_entity_poly.type
_entity_poly.pdbx_seq_one_letter_code
_entity_poly.pdbx_strand_id
1 'polypeptide(L)'
;LLPGIESQRRHQFLSFLSDPQGKGTEAWGGSWRELRSRTGKAGSSPDAAAPCKALRFHAKAKGAQVRLDAEGSVARRCATFCDGIVFSQRPVRPGERVVLRVLEHEDRWHGGLRVGFTRLDPARVPAASLPPFVCPDLEEQSSTWAAVLPEGCALAGDVVRFWVSRHGRLFAAVNAGPWFLLRTGVLLGAPLWAVMDVYGTTKTIQLLDPTASALPPATPWVPREETLSEPEAAAGEECTICFQHAANTCLIPCGHTHFCSDCAWRVFSDTAKCPVCRWEMEAVAPLVWGSCSEN
;
A
#
# COMPACT_ATOMS: atom_id res chain seq x y z
N LEU A 1 6.60 -52.62 -3.32
CA LEU A 1 7.38 -51.75 -2.40
C LEU A 1 6.36 -50.93 -1.61
N LEU A 2 6.48 -51.01 -0.29
CA LEU A 2 5.43 -50.77 0.73
C LEU A 2 4.89 -49.32 0.81
N PRO A 3 3.63 -49.13 1.26
CA PRO A 3 3.05 -47.85 1.69
C PRO A 3 3.15 -47.64 3.22
N GLY A 4 2.99 -46.39 3.68
CA GLY A 4 2.98 -45.95 5.09
C GLY A 4 3.87 -44.71 5.28
N ILE A 5 3.52 -43.66 6.02
CA ILE A 5 2.86 -43.64 7.33
C ILE A 5 2.10 -42.31 7.48
N GLU A 6 0.84 -42.45 7.84
CA GLU A 6 -0.06 -41.44 8.41
C GLU A 6 0.02 -41.55 9.94
N SER A 7 -0.13 -40.43 10.66
CA SER A 7 -0.46 -40.33 12.09
C SER A 7 0.62 -40.55 13.16
N GLN A 8 1.15 -39.44 13.70
CA GLN A 8 1.48 -39.18 15.13
C GLN A 8 2.12 -37.77 15.21
N ARG A 9 1.68 -36.79 16.01
CA ARG A 9 1.07 -36.80 17.35
C ARG A 9 0.14 -35.59 17.52
N ARG A 10 -1.14 -35.85 17.78
CA ARG A 10 -1.94 -35.05 18.73
C ARG A 10 -1.51 -35.44 20.15
N HIS A 11 -1.79 -34.57 21.12
CA HIS A 11 -1.55 -34.66 22.58
C HIS A 11 -0.37 -33.83 23.11
N GLN A 12 -0.62 -32.53 23.29
CA GLN A 12 -0.45 -31.89 24.60
C GLN A 12 -1.28 -30.60 24.63
N PHE A 13 -2.54 -30.75 25.04
CA PHE A 13 -3.39 -29.65 25.47
C PHE A 13 -4.21 -30.18 26.64
N LEU A 14 -4.36 -29.34 27.67
CA LEU A 14 -5.12 -29.49 28.92
C LEU A 14 -4.31 -29.76 30.21
N SER A 15 -3.94 -28.66 30.86
CA SER A 15 -4.13 -28.32 32.29
C SER A 15 -3.36 -27.01 32.47
N PHE A 16 -3.94 -25.89 32.91
CA PHE A 16 -4.52 -25.65 34.23
C PHE A 16 -5.63 -24.60 34.18
N LEU A 17 -6.70 -24.85 34.95
CA LEU A 17 -7.79 -23.93 35.26
C LEU A 17 -7.52 -23.26 36.63
N SER A 18 -7.78 -21.94 36.66
CA SER A 18 -8.44 -21.14 37.71
C SER A 18 -7.83 -20.93 39.12
N ASP A 19 -7.42 -19.67 39.37
CA ASP A 19 -7.89 -18.68 40.40
C ASP A 19 -7.91 -19.03 41.92
N PRO A 20 -8.03 -18.07 42.90
CA PRO A 20 -8.12 -16.58 42.85
C PRO A 20 -7.42 -15.78 44.01
N GLN A 21 -7.68 -14.45 44.03
CA GLN A 21 -7.73 -13.46 45.15
C GLN A 21 -6.49 -12.62 45.55
N GLY A 22 -6.69 -11.29 45.56
CA GLY A 22 -5.84 -10.29 46.22
C GLY A 22 -6.25 -8.83 45.97
N LYS A 23 -7.05 -8.26 46.88
CA LYS A 23 -7.67 -6.91 46.90
C LYS A 23 -6.66 -5.74 46.93
N GLY A 24 -7.12 -4.57 46.50
CA GLY A 24 -6.50 -3.27 46.82
C GLY A 24 -7.31 -2.08 46.28
N THR A 25 -8.15 -1.50 47.13
CA THR A 25 -9.02 -0.33 46.92
C THR A 25 -8.33 0.97 47.32
N GLU A 26 -8.55 2.07 46.59
CA GLU A 26 -8.49 3.49 47.04
C GLU A 26 -8.90 4.37 45.83
N ALA A 27 -10.12 4.87 45.66
CA ALA A 27 -10.84 5.91 46.41
C ALA A 27 -10.21 7.31 46.35
N TRP A 28 -10.39 8.05 45.24
CA TRP A 28 -10.36 9.51 45.23
C TRP A 28 -11.56 10.06 44.43
N GLY A 29 -12.60 10.46 45.17
CA GLY A 29 -13.60 11.41 44.71
C GLY A 29 -13.14 12.82 45.04
N GLY A 30 -13.30 13.76 44.10
CA GLY A 30 -12.87 15.14 44.28
C GLY A 30 -13.42 16.08 43.21
N SER A 31 -14.63 16.57 43.46
CA SER A 31 -15.19 17.87 43.13
C SER A 31 -14.80 18.58 41.81
N TRP A 32 -15.75 18.60 40.88
CA TRP A 32 -15.85 19.58 39.80
C TRP A 32 -16.38 20.92 40.35
N ARG A 33 -15.47 21.84 40.69
CA ARG A 33 -15.66 23.31 40.75
C ARG A 33 -14.47 23.94 41.47
N GLU A 34 -13.59 24.61 40.73
CA GLU A 34 -13.01 25.93 41.00
C GLU A 34 -11.91 26.16 39.95
N LEU A 35 -11.55 27.42 39.69
CA LEU A 35 -10.51 27.88 38.74
C LEU A 35 -10.93 27.98 37.27
N ARG A 36 -12.06 28.67 37.08
CA ARG A 36 -12.25 29.57 35.94
C ARG A 36 -11.68 30.93 36.34
N SER A 37 -10.48 31.28 35.86
CA SER A 37 -10.08 32.66 35.50
C SER A 37 -8.56 32.80 35.34
N ARG A 38 -8.08 32.81 34.10
CA ARG A 38 -7.03 33.72 33.63
C ARG A 38 -6.86 33.63 32.12
N THR A 39 -7.59 34.50 31.44
CA THR A 39 -7.17 35.30 30.28
C THR A 39 -6.06 34.75 29.37
N GLY A 40 -6.49 34.35 28.16
CA GLY A 40 -5.96 34.92 26.91
C GLY A 40 -4.51 34.63 26.54
N LYS A 41 -4.30 33.57 25.75
CA LYS A 41 -3.37 33.57 24.61
C LYS A 41 -3.86 32.52 23.62
N ALA A 42 -4.16 32.96 22.40
CA ALA A 42 -4.47 32.08 21.29
C ALA A 42 -3.26 31.16 21.06
N GLY A 43 -3.39 29.91 21.50
CA GLY A 43 -2.46 28.85 21.15
C GLY A 43 -2.73 28.47 19.70
N SER A 44 -1.86 28.90 18.81
CA SER A 44 -1.72 28.32 17.48
C SER A 44 -1.61 26.80 17.62
N SER A 45 -2.55 26.05 17.07
CA SER A 45 -2.43 24.60 16.97
C SER A 45 -1.17 24.28 16.15
N PRO A 46 -0.32 23.32 16.56
CA PRO A 46 0.67 22.75 15.68
C PRO A 46 0.06 21.52 15.02
N ASP A 47 -0.97 21.71 14.18
CA ASP A 47 -1.45 20.68 13.24
C ASP A 47 -1.24 21.16 11.80
N ALA A 48 -0.07 21.74 11.55
CA ALA A 48 0.54 21.71 10.23
C ALA A 48 1.33 20.39 10.17
N ALA A 49 0.74 19.36 9.58
CA ALA A 49 1.43 18.12 9.28
C ALA A 49 2.75 18.45 8.56
N ALA A 50 3.86 18.32 9.29
CA ALA A 50 5.19 18.51 8.71
C ALA A 50 5.28 17.62 7.46
N PRO A 51 5.77 18.15 6.31
CA PRO A 51 5.91 17.34 5.11
C PRO A 51 6.72 16.11 5.46
N CYS A 52 6.11 14.93 5.31
CA CYS A 52 6.77 13.67 5.60
C CYS A 52 8.04 13.61 4.75
N LYS A 53 9.21 13.63 5.40
CA LYS A 53 10.51 13.51 4.74
C LYS A 53 10.47 12.42 3.67
N ALA A 54 10.98 12.74 2.49
CA ALA A 54 11.10 11.84 1.35
C ALA A 54 11.50 10.43 1.79
N LEU A 55 10.75 9.42 1.34
CA LEU A 55 11.03 8.04 1.67
C LEU A 55 12.28 7.58 0.90
N ARG A 56 13.23 6.95 1.60
CA ARG A 56 14.49 6.43 1.06
C ARG A 56 14.76 5.06 1.65
N PHE A 57 15.72 4.34 1.08
CA PHE A 57 16.19 3.07 1.58
C PHE A 57 17.05 3.24 2.84
N HIS A 58 16.95 2.30 3.76
CA HIS A 58 17.79 2.26 4.95
C HIS A 58 19.24 1.94 4.55
N ALA A 59 20.19 2.76 4.99
CA ALA A 59 21.57 2.69 4.50
C ALA A 59 22.32 1.42 4.90
N LYS A 60 22.03 0.86 6.10
CA LYS A 60 22.80 -0.25 6.69
C LYS A 60 22.10 -1.60 6.67
N ALA A 61 20.77 -1.62 6.82
CA ALA A 61 19.99 -2.85 6.78
C ALA A 61 19.55 -3.11 5.35
N LYS A 62 20.36 -3.86 4.63
CA LYS A 62 20.11 -4.28 3.25
C LYS A 62 20.86 -5.58 2.99
N GLY A 63 20.37 -6.37 2.04
CA GLY A 63 21.00 -7.61 1.64
C GLY A 63 22.39 -7.41 1.04
N ALA A 64 23.21 -8.45 1.10
CA ALA A 64 24.63 -8.40 0.71
C ALA A 64 24.84 -8.02 -0.76
N GLN A 65 23.87 -8.29 -1.63
CA GLN A 65 23.95 -8.00 -3.06
C GLN A 65 23.38 -6.62 -3.44
N VAL A 66 22.90 -5.84 -2.46
CA VAL A 66 22.30 -4.52 -2.71
C VAL A 66 23.33 -3.40 -2.59
N ARG A 67 23.45 -2.61 -3.66
CA ARG A 67 24.11 -1.30 -3.63
C ARG A 67 23.06 -0.20 -3.74
N LEU A 68 23.22 0.82 -2.89
CA LEU A 68 22.39 2.02 -2.91
C LEU A 68 23.14 3.16 -3.60
N ASP A 69 22.42 4.09 -4.22
CA ASP A 69 22.96 5.39 -4.64
C ASP A 69 23.36 6.26 -3.43
N ALA A 70 24.01 7.40 -3.70
CA ALA A 70 24.45 8.34 -2.67
C ALA A 70 23.27 8.95 -1.91
N GLU A 71 22.14 9.10 -2.61
CA GLU A 71 20.90 9.66 -2.09
C GLU A 71 20.09 8.62 -1.31
N GLY A 72 20.39 7.33 -1.40
CA GLY A 72 19.59 6.23 -0.84
C GLY A 72 18.19 6.11 -1.48
N SER A 73 17.99 6.67 -2.67
CA SER A 73 16.73 6.61 -3.42
C SER A 73 16.67 5.43 -4.39
N VAL A 74 17.81 4.88 -4.80
CA VAL A 74 17.93 3.77 -5.76
C VAL A 74 18.59 2.58 -5.08
N ALA A 75 18.03 1.40 -5.30
CA ALA A 75 18.60 0.12 -4.87
C ALA A 75 18.83 -0.78 -6.08
N ARG A 76 20.06 -1.26 -6.23
CA ARG A 76 20.50 -2.13 -7.33
C ARG A 76 21.04 -3.45 -6.80
N ARG A 77 20.54 -4.56 -7.32
CA ARG A 77 21.13 -5.90 -7.13
C ARG A 77 22.35 -6.07 -8.03
N CYS A 78 23.50 -6.42 -7.46
CA CYS A 78 24.78 -6.43 -8.15
C CYS A 78 25.17 -7.78 -8.73
N ALA A 79 24.90 -8.87 -8.01
CA ALA A 79 25.11 -10.23 -8.48
C ALA A 79 24.00 -11.14 -7.94
N THR A 80 23.92 -12.36 -8.50
CA THR A 80 22.96 -13.43 -8.16
C THR A 80 21.49 -13.03 -8.31
N PHE A 81 20.60 -13.89 -7.80
CA PHE A 81 19.14 -13.72 -7.79
C PHE A 81 18.57 -13.54 -6.37
N CYS A 82 19.41 -13.55 -5.33
CA CYS A 82 19.04 -13.52 -3.91
C CYS A 82 19.76 -12.38 -3.15
N ASP A 83 19.50 -12.27 -1.84
CA ASP A 83 20.08 -11.25 -0.95
C ASP A 83 19.76 -9.82 -1.41
N GLY A 84 18.54 -9.63 -1.94
CA GLY A 84 18.02 -8.39 -2.50
C GLY A 84 17.18 -7.56 -1.52
N ILE A 85 17.15 -7.93 -0.24
CA ILE A 85 16.25 -7.34 0.75
C ILE A 85 16.63 -5.89 1.05
N VAL A 86 15.66 -4.99 1.03
CA VAL A 86 15.82 -3.59 1.42
C VAL A 86 14.64 -3.13 2.28
N PHE A 87 14.90 -2.13 3.12
CA PHE A 87 13.89 -1.54 4.00
C PHE A 87 13.79 -0.03 3.80
N SER A 88 12.65 0.56 4.16
CA SER A 88 12.55 2.01 4.26
C SER A 88 13.40 2.56 5.42
N GLN A 89 13.94 3.77 5.25
CA GLN A 89 14.74 4.43 6.30
C GLN A 89 13.92 4.87 7.52
N ARG A 90 12.59 4.98 7.36
CA ARG A 90 11.66 5.42 8.39
C ARG A 90 10.40 4.56 8.39
N PRO A 91 9.63 4.56 9.48
CA PRO A 91 8.30 3.99 9.49
C PRO A 91 7.38 4.65 8.45
N VAL A 92 6.47 3.85 7.91
CA VAL A 92 5.43 4.20 6.96
C VAL A 92 4.09 4.09 7.66
N ARG A 93 3.23 5.11 7.53
CA ARG A 93 1.92 5.12 8.17
C ARG A 93 0.95 4.21 7.41
N PRO A 94 -0.03 3.58 8.08
CA PRO A 94 -1.14 2.94 7.38
C PRO A 94 -1.84 3.94 6.45
N GLY A 95 -2.06 3.54 5.20
CA GLY A 95 -2.61 4.39 4.13
C GLY A 95 -1.57 5.22 3.38
N GLU A 96 -0.35 5.36 3.88
CA GLU A 96 0.75 6.02 3.16
C GLU A 96 1.18 5.13 1.98
N ARG A 97 1.21 5.72 0.77
CA ARG A 97 1.59 5.01 -0.46
C ARG A 97 3.10 5.03 -0.62
N VAL A 98 3.72 3.86 -0.57
CA VAL A 98 5.11 3.67 -0.95
C VAL A 98 5.15 3.54 -2.46
N VAL A 99 5.89 4.43 -3.12
CA VAL A 99 5.96 4.49 -4.59
C VAL A 99 7.36 4.07 -5.02
N LEU A 100 7.41 3.08 -5.92
CA LEU A 100 8.63 2.55 -6.51
C LEU A 100 8.57 2.69 -8.02
N ARG A 101 9.70 3.00 -8.66
CA ARG A 101 9.90 2.82 -10.09
C ARG A 101 10.87 1.67 -10.33
N VAL A 102 10.53 0.75 -11.21
CA VAL A 102 11.45 -0.28 -11.70
C VAL A 102 12.33 0.34 -12.77
N LEU A 103 13.64 0.33 -12.58
CA LEU A 103 14.60 0.95 -13.51
C LEU A 103 15.23 -0.05 -14.46
N GLU A 104 15.56 -1.24 -13.95
CA GLU A 104 16.24 -2.27 -14.74
C GLU A 104 15.63 -3.65 -14.46
N HIS A 105 15.56 -4.46 -15.51
CA HIS A 105 15.16 -5.86 -15.47
C HIS A 105 16.27 -6.76 -16.06
N GLU A 106 16.23 -8.04 -15.73
CA GLU A 106 17.14 -9.07 -16.24
C GLU A 106 16.36 -10.35 -16.57
N ASP A 107 16.17 -10.60 -17.86
CA ASP A 107 15.30 -11.69 -18.36
C ASP A 107 15.86 -13.10 -18.17
N ARG A 108 17.08 -13.23 -17.64
CA ARG A 108 17.73 -14.52 -17.35
C ARG A 108 17.23 -15.19 -16.07
N TRP A 109 16.42 -14.51 -15.29
CA TRP A 109 15.92 -14.98 -14.00
C TRP A 109 14.40 -15.13 -14.03
N HIS A 110 13.88 -16.03 -13.21
CA HIS A 110 12.43 -16.19 -13.02
C HIS A 110 12.01 -15.64 -11.64
N GLY A 111 10.78 -15.12 -11.58
CA GLY A 111 10.17 -14.53 -10.40
C GLY A 111 10.22 -13.00 -10.40
N GLY A 112 9.45 -12.39 -9.49
CA GLY A 112 9.21 -10.95 -9.49
C GLY A 112 9.61 -10.25 -8.18
N LEU A 113 9.63 -8.93 -8.26
CA LEU A 113 9.76 -8.02 -7.11
C LEU A 113 8.75 -8.40 -6.01
N ARG A 114 9.22 -8.54 -4.78
CA ARG A 114 8.35 -8.69 -3.60
C ARG A 114 8.25 -7.38 -2.86
N VAL A 115 7.06 -7.07 -2.36
CA VAL A 115 6.80 -5.86 -1.57
C VAL A 115 5.98 -6.21 -0.33
N GLY A 116 6.16 -5.43 0.73
CA GLY A 116 5.50 -5.71 1.99
C GLY A 116 5.81 -4.71 3.09
N PHE A 117 5.42 -5.09 4.30
CA PHE A 117 5.69 -4.34 5.52
C PHE A 117 6.24 -5.24 6.61
N THR A 118 7.08 -4.67 7.48
CA THR A 118 7.66 -5.35 8.64
C THR A 118 7.55 -4.50 9.89
N ARG A 119 7.48 -5.14 11.06
CA ARG A 119 7.66 -4.49 12.37
C ARG A 119 9.12 -4.51 12.85
N LEU A 120 10.02 -5.11 12.08
CA LEU A 120 11.45 -5.06 12.37
C LEU A 120 11.95 -3.64 12.15
N ASP A 121 12.54 -3.05 13.18
CA ASP A 121 13.24 -1.78 13.05
C ASP A 121 14.55 -1.98 12.28
N PRO A 122 14.71 -1.43 11.07
CA PRO A 122 15.93 -1.58 10.26
C PRO A 122 17.18 -1.05 10.96
N ALA A 123 17.07 -0.14 11.92
CA ALA A 123 18.22 0.31 12.70
C ALA A 123 18.77 -0.80 13.63
N ARG A 124 17.93 -1.79 13.95
CA ARG A 124 18.23 -2.91 14.86
C ARG A 124 18.47 -4.23 14.12
N VAL A 125 18.39 -4.25 12.79
CA VAL A 125 18.63 -5.44 11.97
C VAL A 125 20.01 -5.35 11.33
N PRO A 126 21.01 -6.14 11.78
CA PRO A 126 22.29 -6.27 11.10
C PRO A 126 22.11 -6.81 9.68
N ALA A 127 22.89 -6.31 8.71
CA ALA A 127 22.87 -6.83 7.34
C ALA A 127 23.21 -8.34 7.28
N ALA A 128 24.11 -8.80 8.16
CA ALA A 128 24.55 -10.20 8.21
C ALA A 128 23.47 -11.17 8.75
N SER A 129 22.42 -10.67 9.41
CA SER A 129 21.32 -11.50 9.90
C SER A 129 20.13 -11.56 8.94
N LEU A 130 20.23 -10.92 7.77
CA LEU A 130 19.17 -10.97 6.78
C LEU A 130 19.21 -12.31 6.04
N PRO A 131 18.06 -13.00 5.88
CA PRO A 131 17.98 -14.19 5.07
C PRO A 131 18.08 -13.85 3.57
N PRO A 132 18.27 -14.86 2.69
CA PRO A 132 18.38 -14.64 1.26
C PRO A 132 17.10 -14.13 0.60
N PHE A 133 15.92 -14.41 1.18
CA PHE A 133 14.61 -14.03 0.64
C PHE A 133 13.68 -13.43 1.69
N VAL A 134 12.79 -12.51 1.28
CA VAL A 134 11.72 -12.05 2.17
C VAL A 134 10.65 -13.12 2.38
N CYS A 135 10.23 -13.78 1.29
CA CYS A 135 9.28 -14.89 1.33
C CYS A 135 9.99 -16.18 0.89
N PRO A 136 9.95 -17.26 1.68
CA PRO A 136 9.28 -17.39 2.98
C PRO A 136 10.11 -16.90 4.18
N ASP A 137 11.44 -16.82 4.05
CA ASP A 137 12.36 -16.82 5.19
C ASP A 137 12.12 -15.70 6.21
N LEU A 138 12.07 -14.43 5.78
CA LEU A 138 11.89 -13.30 6.69
C LEU A 138 10.47 -13.27 7.28
N GLU A 139 9.47 -13.68 6.51
CA GLU A 139 8.07 -13.78 6.93
C GLU A 139 7.88 -14.85 8.03
N GLU A 140 8.53 -16.00 7.93
CA GLU A 140 8.44 -17.07 8.93
C GLU A 140 9.23 -16.75 10.22
N GLN A 141 10.34 -16.02 10.09
CA GLN A 141 11.23 -15.71 11.22
C GLN A 141 10.82 -14.46 11.99
N SER A 142 9.92 -13.63 11.46
CA SER A 142 9.65 -12.31 12.02
C SER A 142 8.24 -11.81 11.76
N SER A 143 7.88 -10.68 12.38
CA SER A 143 6.64 -9.96 12.08
C SER A 143 6.73 -9.19 10.76
N THR A 144 6.84 -9.92 9.66
CA THR A 144 6.96 -9.42 8.29
C THR A 144 5.85 -9.99 7.43
N TRP A 145 5.23 -9.15 6.59
CA TRP A 145 4.18 -9.54 5.67
C TRP A 145 4.52 -9.01 4.29
N ALA A 146 4.83 -9.92 3.35
CA ALA A 146 5.17 -9.55 1.99
C ALA A 146 4.52 -10.49 0.97
N ALA A 147 4.48 -10.04 -0.27
CA ALA A 147 3.97 -10.84 -1.37
C ALA A 147 4.77 -10.51 -2.65
N VAL A 148 4.86 -11.50 -3.54
CA VAL A 148 5.39 -11.31 -4.89
C VAL A 148 4.36 -10.48 -5.67
N LEU A 149 4.82 -9.49 -6.43
CA LEU A 149 3.96 -8.82 -7.40
C LEU A 149 3.54 -9.80 -8.50
N PRO A 150 2.30 -9.74 -9.00
CA PRO A 150 1.85 -10.57 -10.11
C PRO A 150 2.77 -10.45 -11.33
N GLU A 151 2.75 -11.47 -12.19
CA GLU A 151 3.55 -11.45 -13.41
C GLU A 151 3.20 -10.23 -14.28
N GLY A 152 4.21 -9.61 -14.89
CA GLY A 152 4.06 -8.39 -15.69
C GLY A 152 3.84 -7.09 -14.91
N CYS A 153 3.83 -7.12 -13.57
CA CYS A 153 3.62 -5.93 -12.72
C CYS A 153 4.92 -5.21 -12.30
N ALA A 154 6.08 -5.65 -12.79
CA ALA A 154 7.38 -5.14 -12.40
C ALA A 154 8.35 -5.06 -13.59
N LEU A 155 7.88 -4.54 -14.72
CA LEU A 155 8.68 -4.31 -15.92
C LEU A 155 9.48 -3.01 -15.81
N ALA A 156 10.57 -2.89 -16.56
CA ALA A 156 11.36 -1.65 -16.58
C ALA A 156 10.50 -0.46 -17.05
N GLY A 157 10.48 0.60 -16.24
CA GLY A 157 9.63 1.77 -16.42
C GLY A 157 8.37 1.79 -15.54
N ASP A 158 7.94 0.64 -15.03
CA ASP A 158 6.72 0.55 -14.22
C ASP A 158 6.85 1.29 -12.89
N VAL A 159 5.76 1.94 -12.50
CA VAL A 159 5.61 2.60 -11.20
C VAL A 159 4.68 1.77 -10.32
N VAL A 160 5.25 1.06 -9.37
CA VAL A 160 4.51 0.26 -8.38
C VAL A 160 4.20 1.10 -7.15
N ARG A 161 2.94 1.13 -6.74
CA ARG A 161 2.49 1.76 -5.50
C ARG A 161 1.91 0.72 -4.59
N PHE A 162 2.40 0.61 -3.36
CA PHE A 162 1.84 -0.31 -2.38
C PHE A 162 1.62 0.38 -1.03
N TRP A 163 0.60 -0.07 -0.31
CA TRP A 163 0.22 0.48 0.99
C TRP A 163 -0.52 -0.56 1.81
N VAL A 164 -0.53 -0.37 3.13
CA VAL A 164 -1.35 -1.15 4.05
C VAL A 164 -2.56 -0.31 4.48
N SER A 165 -3.76 -0.89 4.38
CA SER A 165 -4.98 -0.25 4.88
C SER A 165 -5.07 -0.33 6.40
N ARG A 166 -5.96 0.49 6.99
CA ARG A 166 -6.31 0.44 8.42
C ARG A 166 -6.91 -0.89 8.90
N HIS A 167 -7.25 -1.80 7.99
CA HIS A 167 -7.77 -3.14 8.30
C HIS A 167 -6.69 -4.22 8.15
N GLY A 168 -5.40 -3.84 8.00
CA GLY A 168 -4.31 -4.81 7.87
C GLY A 168 -4.28 -5.53 6.51
N ARG A 169 -4.84 -4.92 5.47
CA ARG A 169 -4.79 -5.43 4.09
C ARG A 169 -3.73 -4.69 3.29
N LEU A 170 -2.78 -5.42 2.70
CA LEU A 170 -1.72 -4.94 1.82
C LEU A 170 -2.23 -4.89 0.38
N PHE A 171 -2.20 -3.71 -0.22
CA PHE A 171 -2.58 -3.49 -1.61
C PHE A 171 -1.38 -3.04 -2.44
N ALA A 172 -1.42 -3.32 -3.73
CA ALA A 172 -0.51 -2.75 -4.71
C ALA A 172 -1.26 -2.30 -5.98
N ALA A 173 -0.72 -1.33 -6.69
CA ALA A 173 -1.19 -0.83 -7.97
C ALA A 173 0.03 -0.56 -8.87
N VAL A 174 -0.08 -0.80 -10.17
CA VAL A 174 0.99 -0.55 -11.13
C VAL A 174 0.54 0.51 -12.10
N ASN A 175 1.36 1.55 -12.30
CA ASN A 175 1.08 2.67 -13.19
C ASN A 175 -0.29 3.32 -12.87
N ALA A 176 -1.17 3.42 -13.86
CA ALA A 176 -2.56 3.87 -13.74
C ALA A 176 -3.56 2.70 -13.64
N GLY A 177 -3.07 1.48 -13.49
CA GLY A 177 -3.88 0.27 -13.40
C GLY A 177 -4.64 0.14 -12.08
N PRO A 178 -5.57 -0.82 -12.00
CA PRO A 178 -6.32 -1.10 -10.79
C PRO A 178 -5.37 -1.55 -9.68
N TRP A 179 -5.76 -1.24 -8.45
CA TRP A 179 -5.12 -1.79 -7.28
C TRP A 179 -5.67 -3.18 -6.97
N PHE A 180 -4.82 -4.06 -6.49
CA PHE A 180 -5.14 -5.44 -6.16
C PHE A 180 -4.63 -5.79 -4.76
N LEU A 181 -5.31 -6.75 -4.13
CA LEU A 181 -4.97 -7.25 -2.81
C LEU A 181 -3.79 -8.22 -2.92
N LEU A 182 -2.69 -7.90 -2.24
CA LEU A 182 -1.51 -8.77 -2.15
C LEU A 182 -1.59 -9.71 -0.95
N ARG A 183 -2.00 -9.18 0.22
CA ARG A 183 -2.00 -9.96 1.47
C ARG A 183 -2.95 -9.37 2.52
N THR A 184 -3.44 -10.21 3.42
CA THR A 184 -4.24 -9.82 4.59
C THR A 184 -3.51 -10.19 5.88
N GLY A 185 -3.97 -9.66 7.01
CA GLY A 185 -3.44 -10.01 8.33
C GLY A 185 -2.18 -9.23 8.74
N VAL A 186 -1.87 -8.12 8.06
CA VAL A 186 -0.80 -7.21 8.51
C VAL A 186 -1.19 -6.62 9.85
N LEU A 187 -0.43 -6.93 10.90
CA LEU A 187 -0.76 -6.46 12.24
C LEU A 187 -0.46 -4.97 12.35
N LEU A 188 -1.47 -4.19 12.72
CA LEU A 188 -1.36 -2.76 13.01
C LEU A 188 -1.21 -2.50 14.52
N GLY A 189 -0.82 -1.29 14.90
CA GLY A 189 -0.61 -0.90 16.31
C GLY A 189 0.84 -0.82 16.76
N ALA A 190 1.79 -1.04 15.85
CA ALA A 190 3.21 -0.74 16.03
C ALA A 190 3.74 -0.06 14.76
N PRO A 191 4.89 0.65 14.83
CA PRO A 191 5.53 1.19 13.65
C PRO A 191 5.79 0.10 12.60
N LEU A 192 5.49 0.41 11.34
CA LEU A 192 5.71 -0.47 10.20
C LEU A 192 6.75 0.15 9.29
N TRP A 193 7.71 -0.63 8.81
CA TRP A 193 8.64 -0.23 7.76
C TRP A 193 8.26 -0.94 6.47
N ALA A 194 8.45 -0.26 5.34
CA ALA A 194 8.32 -0.92 4.05
C ALA A 194 9.50 -1.87 3.86
N VAL A 195 9.22 -3.06 3.36
CA VAL A 195 10.24 -4.05 2.97
C VAL A 195 10.01 -4.43 1.52
N MET A 196 11.11 -4.55 0.78
CA MET A 196 11.10 -4.96 -0.61
C MET A 196 12.23 -5.96 -0.84
N ASP A 197 12.03 -6.86 -1.79
CA ASP A 197 13.02 -7.84 -2.19
C ASP A 197 13.31 -7.65 -3.67
N VAL A 198 14.49 -7.10 -3.99
CA VAL A 198 14.96 -6.92 -5.38
C VAL A 198 15.34 -8.30 -5.93
N TYR A 199 14.32 -9.08 -6.30
CA TYR A 199 14.41 -10.50 -6.61
C TYR A 199 14.03 -10.80 -8.06
N GLY A 200 14.56 -11.91 -8.59
CA GLY A 200 14.16 -12.45 -9.89
C GLY A 200 14.52 -11.52 -11.04
N THR A 201 13.55 -11.22 -11.91
CA THR A 201 13.72 -10.37 -13.08
C THR A 201 14.02 -8.92 -12.72
N THR A 202 13.62 -8.44 -11.54
CA THR A 202 13.86 -7.05 -11.13
C THR A 202 15.30 -6.88 -10.66
N LYS A 203 16.04 -5.93 -11.27
CA LYS A 203 17.45 -5.67 -10.97
C LYS A 203 17.68 -4.37 -10.22
N THR A 204 16.95 -3.32 -10.59
CA THR A 204 17.10 -1.99 -9.99
C THR A 204 15.74 -1.36 -9.75
N ILE A 205 15.54 -0.83 -8.55
CA ILE A 205 14.32 -0.10 -8.15
C ILE A 205 14.67 1.26 -7.56
N GLN A 206 13.76 2.22 -7.67
CA GLN A 206 13.89 3.56 -7.12
C GLN A 206 12.68 3.91 -6.26
N LEU A 207 12.89 4.37 -5.04
CA LEU A 207 11.86 5.00 -4.22
C LEU A 207 11.58 6.41 -4.75
N LEU A 208 10.32 6.66 -5.09
CA LEU A 208 9.85 7.97 -5.51
C LEU A 208 9.27 8.70 -4.29
N ASP A 209 9.59 9.99 -4.17
CA ASP A 209 8.93 10.87 -3.21
C ASP A 209 7.51 11.17 -3.70
N PRO A 210 6.45 10.81 -2.94
CA PRO A 210 5.07 11.12 -3.31
C PRO A 210 4.85 12.62 -3.52
N THR A 211 5.65 13.45 -2.86
CA THR A 211 5.58 14.92 -2.89
C THR A 211 6.32 15.51 -4.09
N ALA A 212 7.28 14.79 -4.68
CA ALA A 212 8.01 15.21 -5.87
C ALA A 212 7.22 15.00 -7.17
N SER A 213 6.02 14.41 -7.09
CA SER A 213 5.06 14.37 -8.21
C SER A 213 4.11 15.58 -8.22
N ALA A 214 4.38 16.62 -7.42
CA ALA A 214 3.91 17.96 -7.72
C ALA A 214 4.84 18.54 -8.80
N LEU A 215 4.25 19.02 -9.89
CA LEU A 215 4.88 19.61 -11.07
C LEU A 215 6.10 20.50 -10.74
N PRO A 216 7.07 20.68 -11.66
CA PRO A 216 8.06 21.74 -11.49
C PRO A 216 7.34 23.08 -11.24
N PRO A 217 7.79 23.92 -10.30
CA PRO A 217 7.16 25.21 -10.07
C PRO A 217 7.21 25.99 -11.38
N ALA A 218 6.03 26.31 -11.90
CA ALA A 218 5.89 27.21 -13.03
C ALA A 218 6.69 28.48 -12.73
N THR A 219 7.63 28.79 -13.60
CA THR A 219 8.28 30.10 -13.65
C THR A 219 7.22 31.21 -13.57
N PRO A 220 7.42 32.25 -12.76
CA PRO A 220 6.42 33.31 -12.60
C PRO A 220 6.36 34.14 -13.87
N TRP A 221 5.31 33.95 -14.68
CA TRP A 221 5.03 34.82 -15.81
C TRP A 221 3.84 35.73 -15.50
N VAL A 222 4.08 37.01 -15.77
CA VAL A 222 3.30 38.21 -15.47
C VAL A 222 1.94 38.21 -16.20
N PRO A 223 0.88 38.83 -15.63
CA PRO A 223 -0.42 38.89 -16.29
C PRO A 223 -0.35 39.74 -17.56
N ARG A 224 -0.87 39.22 -18.67
CA ARG A 224 -1.35 40.04 -19.79
C ARG A 224 -2.71 39.50 -20.20
N GLU A 225 -3.72 40.33 -19.97
CA GLU A 225 -5.05 40.17 -20.52
C GLU A 225 -4.95 40.02 -22.04
N GLU A 226 -5.57 38.96 -22.56
CA GLU A 226 -6.34 39.00 -23.80
C GLU A 226 -7.20 37.74 -23.85
N THR A 227 -8.51 37.99 -23.78
CA THR A 227 -9.65 37.14 -24.14
C THR A 227 -9.33 36.04 -25.15
N LEU A 228 -9.81 34.81 -24.90
CA LEU A 228 -10.67 34.01 -25.79
C LEU A 228 -10.91 32.59 -25.22
N SER A 229 -12.19 32.34 -24.93
CA SER A 229 -12.93 31.09 -25.11
C SER A 229 -12.55 29.83 -24.30
N GLU A 230 -13.40 29.49 -23.34
CA GLU A 230 -13.58 28.15 -22.78
C GLU A 230 -13.78 27.11 -23.90
N PRO A 231 -13.21 25.90 -23.77
CA PRO A 231 -13.88 24.70 -24.23
C PRO A 231 -14.67 24.12 -23.04
N GLU A 232 -16.00 24.17 -23.13
CA GLU A 232 -16.88 23.25 -22.42
C GLU A 232 -16.42 21.81 -22.73
N ALA A 233 -15.64 21.22 -21.83
CA ALA A 233 -15.27 19.81 -21.88
C ALA A 233 -16.25 19.03 -20.99
N ALA A 234 -17.36 18.64 -21.61
CA ALA A 234 -18.28 17.56 -21.25
C ALA A 234 -18.48 17.30 -19.75
N ALA A 235 -19.58 17.84 -19.21
CA ALA A 235 -20.20 17.31 -18.01
C ALA A 235 -20.54 15.83 -18.24
N GLY A 236 -19.63 14.93 -17.86
CA GLY A 236 -19.89 13.49 -17.81
C GLY A 236 -21.05 13.23 -16.85
N GLU A 237 -21.94 12.31 -17.22
CA GLU A 237 -23.08 11.93 -16.38
C GLU A 237 -22.61 11.64 -14.94
N GLU A 238 -23.34 12.10 -13.93
CA GLU A 238 -22.96 11.87 -12.54
C GLU A 238 -23.39 10.47 -12.07
N CYS A 239 -22.63 9.87 -11.15
CA CYS A 239 -22.99 8.58 -10.59
C CYS A 239 -24.33 8.64 -9.86
N THR A 240 -25.29 7.85 -10.33
CA THR A 240 -26.66 7.76 -9.80
C THR A 240 -26.78 7.17 -8.38
N ILE A 241 -25.69 6.61 -7.84
CA ILE A 241 -25.66 6.05 -6.47
C ILE A 241 -25.13 7.07 -5.45
N CYS A 242 -24.04 7.78 -5.78
CA CYS A 242 -23.39 8.67 -4.82
C CYS A 242 -23.60 10.16 -5.07
N PHE A 243 -24.00 10.58 -6.28
CA PHE A 243 -24.15 11.99 -6.66
C PHE A 243 -22.95 12.85 -6.22
N GLN A 244 -21.74 12.29 -6.35
CA GLN A 244 -20.49 12.94 -5.94
C GLN A 244 -19.37 12.77 -6.97
N HIS A 245 -19.41 11.69 -7.74
CA HIS A 245 -18.35 11.32 -8.67
C HIS A 245 -18.94 11.11 -10.06
N ALA A 246 -18.17 11.44 -11.10
CA ALA A 246 -18.57 11.18 -12.48
C ALA A 246 -18.78 9.67 -12.72
N ALA A 247 -19.80 9.36 -13.50
CA ALA A 247 -20.07 8.03 -14.02
C ALA A 247 -18.97 7.70 -15.03
N ASN A 248 -18.03 6.87 -14.59
CA ASN A 248 -16.78 6.57 -15.31
C ASN A 248 -16.56 5.06 -15.45
N THR A 249 -17.61 4.26 -15.21
CA THR A 249 -17.53 2.81 -15.12
C THR A 249 -18.72 2.15 -15.81
N CYS A 250 -18.49 1.10 -16.59
CA CYS A 250 -19.51 0.23 -17.16
C CYS A 250 -19.57 -1.14 -16.44
N LEU A 251 -20.77 -1.72 -16.43
CA LEU A 251 -21.02 -3.05 -15.87
C LEU A 251 -21.10 -4.08 -17.00
N ILE A 252 -20.29 -5.13 -16.93
CA ILE A 252 -20.23 -6.19 -17.96
C ILE A 252 -21.08 -7.38 -17.49
N PRO A 253 -21.91 -7.98 -18.38
CA PRO A 253 -22.02 -7.75 -19.83
C PRO A 253 -23.06 -6.70 -20.26
N CYS A 254 -23.86 -6.18 -19.33
CA CYS A 254 -25.04 -5.38 -19.69
C CYS A 254 -24.75 -3.94 -20.17
N GLY A 255 -23.50 -3.48 -20.12
CA GLY A 255 -23.04 -2.21 -20.68
C GLY A 255 -23.49 -0.95 -19.94
N HIS A 256 -24.22 -1.05 -18.82
CA HIS A 256 -24.74 0.15 -18.13
C HIS A 256 -23.63 0.97 -17.47
N THR A 257 -23.67 2.29 -17.69
CA THR A 257 -22.53 3.19 -17.46
C THR A 257 -22.74 4.24 -16.37
N HIS A 258 -23.91 4.27 -15.70
CA HIS A 258 -24.33 5.37 -14.81
C HIS A 258 -23.69 5.37 -13.40
N PHE A 259 -22.52 4.73 -13.25
CA PHE A 259 -21.91 4.48 -11.95
C PHE A 259 -20.44 4.94 -11.94
N CYS A 260 -20.00 5.49 -10.81
CA CYS A 260 -18.57 5.65 -10.56
C CYS A 260 -17.96 4.31 -10.15
N SER A 261 -16.64 4.21 -10.28
CA SER A 261 -15.89 2.99 -9.96
C SER A 261 -16.18 2.47 -8.55
N ASP A 262 -16.23 3.35 -7.56
CA ASP A 262 -16.42 2.95 -6.16
C ASP A 262 -17.82 2.38 -5.89
N CYS A 263 -18.84 2.98 -6.49
CA CYS A 263 -20.23 2.53 -6.37
C CYS A 263 -20.46 1.24 -7.15
N ALA A 264 -19.92 1.12 -8.37
CA ALA A 264 -20.02 -0.08 -9.19
C ALA A 264 -19.38 -1.29 -8.49
N TRP A 265 -18.18 -1.13 -7.91
CA TRP A 265 -17.51 -2.21 -7.16
C TRP A 265 -18.21 -2.59 -5.87
N ARG A 266 -18.85 -1.63 -5.18
CA ARG A 266 -19.68 -1.93 -4.01
C ARG A 266 -20.86 -2.81 -4.38
N VAL A 267 -21.60 -2.45 -5.43
CA VAL A 267 -22.72 -3.27 -5.93
C VAL A 267 -22.23 -4.65 -6.41
N PHE A 268 -21.08 -4.71 -7.08
CA PHE A 268 -20.48 -5.97 -7.53
C PHE A 268 -20.14 -6.89 -6.35
N SER A 269 -19.63 -6.34 -5.26
CA SER A 269 -19.25 -7.10 -4.06
C SER A 269 -20.46 -7.54 -3.23
N ASP A 270 -21.54 -6.75 -3.21
CA ASP A 270 -22.69 -7.01 -2.34
C ASP A 270 -23.73 -7.90 -3.02
N THR A 271 -24.13 -7.58 -4.27
CA THR A 271 -25.23 -8.27 -4.95
C THR A 271 -24.83 -8.91 -6.27
N ALA A 272 -23.73 -8.47 -6.88
CA ALA A 272 -23.30 -8.87 -8.22
C ALA A 272 -24.38 -8.72 -9.31
N LYS A 273 -25.38 -7.85 -9.11
CA LYS A 273 -26.46 -7.57 -10.08
C LYS A 273 -26.52 -6.10 -10.44
N CYS A 274 -26.62 -5.80 -11.73
CA CYS A 274 -26.71 -4.43 -12.24
C CYS A 274 -27.95 -3.72 -11.65
N PRO A 275 -27.82 -2.52 -11.04
CA PRO A 275 -28.96 -1.80 -10.47
C PRO A 275 -30.01 -1.37 -11.51
N VAL A 276 -29.62 -1.26 -12.78
CA VAL A 276 -30.51 -0.80 -13.87
C VAL A 276 -31.30 -1.96 -14.44
N CYS A 277 -30.62 -2.98 -14.96
CA CYS A 277 -31.27 -4.10 -15.68
C CYS A 277 -31.39 -5.39 -14.86
N ARG A 278 -30.87 -5.41 -13.63
CA ARG A 278 -30.85 -6.58 -12.72
C ARG A 278 -30.10 -7.80 -13.23
N TRP A 279 -29.38 -7.68 -14.35
CA TRP A 279 -28.55 -8.74 -14.92
C TRP A 279 -27.33 -9.04 -14.03
N GLU A 280 -26.88 -10.28 -14.02
CA GLU A 280 -25.67 -10.69 -13.28
C GLU A 280 -24.42 -10.07 -13.90
N MET A 281 -23.58 -9.51 -13.05
CA MET A 281 -22.36 -8.83 -13.45
C MET A 281 -21.19 -9.81 -13.41
N GLU A 282 -20.44 -9.86 -14.49
CA GLU A 282 -19.22 -10.67 -14.60
C GLU A 282 -17.98 -9.82 -14.28
N ALA A 283 -18.02 -8.53 -14.63
CA ALA A 283 -16.91 -7.62 -14.40
C ALA A 283 -17.37 -6.16 -14.31
N VAL A 284 -16.52 -5.33 -13.72
CA VAL A 284 -16.66 -3.87 -13.64
C VAL A 284 -15.48 -3.26 -14.38
N ALA A 285 -15.74 -2.48 -15.44
CA ALA A 285 -14.71 -1.93 -16.32
C ALA A 285 -14.81 -0.39 -16.42
N PRO A 286 -13.69 0.33 -16.53
CA PRO A 286 -13.73 1.78 -16.71
C PRO A 286 -14.28 2.15 -18.09
N LEU A 287 -14.99 3.28 -18.18
CA LEU A 287 -15.39 3.88 -19.45
C LEU A 287 -14.15 4.41 -20.15
N VAL A 288 -13.65 3.66 -21.10
CA VAL A 288 -12.59 4.14 -22.00
C VAL A 288 -13.28 4.94 -23.11
N TRP A 289 -12.96 6.22 -23.23
CA TRP A 289 -13.51 7.09 -24.26
C TRP A 289 -13.18 6.51 -25.64
N GLY A 290 -14.21 6.00 -26.33
CA GLY A 290 -14.09 5.48 -27.69
C GLY A 290 -14.14 3.95 -27.84
N SER A 291 -15.17 3.27 -27.33
CA SER A 291 -15.80 2.09 -27.94
C SER A 291 -16.98 1.58 -27.08
N CYS A 292 -18.14 2.20 -27.20
CA CYS A 292 -19.42 1.54 -26.97
C CYS A 292 -20.36 2.01 -28.08
N SER A 293 -20.33 1.31 -29.21
CA SER A 293 -21.43 1.35 -30.17
C SER A 293 -22.68 0.82 -29.46
N GLU A 294 -23.68 1.68 -29.33
CA GLU A 294 -25.06 1.28 -29.08
C GLU A 294 -25.43 0.13 -30.03
N ASN A 295 -25.88 -0.98 -29.46
CA ASN A 295 -26.79 -1.89 -30.13
C ASN A 295 -27.65 -2.64 -29.10
#